data_AF-A0A819H527-F1
#
_entry.id   AF-A0A819H527-F1
#
_cell.length_a   1.000
_cell.length_b   1.000
_cell.length_c   1.000
_cell.angle_alpha   90.00
_cell.angle_beta   90.00
_cell.angle_gamma   90.00
#
_symmetry.space_group_name_H-M   'P 1'
#
loop_
_entity.id
_entity.type
_entity.pdbx_description
1 polymer ?
#
loop_
_entity_poly.entity_id
_entity_poly.type
_entity_poly.pdbx_seq_one_letter_code
_entity_poly.pdbx_strand_id
1 'polypeptide(L)'
;VLNHEVNKIKSACRVVYGNRQLPQLTFIVVKKRHNTRFFLYNGQHTMNVRAGTVIDQDITHPSQFDFYLCSQAARMGTSRPALYHVLHDDIGFTSDAIQQLTYWLCHTDMRCTKSVSIPAPVHYAHLAAYAARTLKFGEDDDKESLDEDTEEPESYSLDDIKTKVMTLDEKLVDDMWFL
;
A
#
# COMPACT_ATOMS: atom_id res chain seq x y z
N VAL A 1 6.01 -12.87 -0.15
CA VAL A 1 5.09 -11.98 -0.88
C VAL A 1 4.80 -12.52 -2.27
N LEU A 2 5.58 -12.22 -3.32
CA LEU A 2 5.25 -12.53 -4.72
C LEU A 2 4.79 -13.99 -4.97
N ASN A 3 5.65 -14.98 -4.70
CA ASN A 3 5.36 -16.39 -4.98
C ASN A 3 4.18 -16.96 -4.17
N HIS A 4 3.84 -16.36 -3.04
CA HIS A 4 2.73 -16.84 -2.22
C HIS A 4 1.44 -16.08 -2.56
N GLU A 5 1.44 -14.76 -2.43
CA GLU A 5 0.24 -13.93 -2.58
C GLU A 5 -0.26 -13.89 -4.01
N VAL A 6 0.62 -13.69 -5.01
CA VAL A 6 0.19 -13.63 -6.42
C VAL A 6 -0.38 -14.97 -6.87
N ASN A 7 0.23 -16.08 -6.45
CA ASN A 7 -0.29 -17.41 -6.76
C ASN A 7 -1.63 -17.70 -6.08
N LYS A 8 -1.83 -17.23 -4.83
CA LYS A 8 -3.11 -17.35 -4.13
C LYS A 8 -4.20 -16.51 -4.81
N ILE A 9 -3.90 -15.28 -5.21
CA ILE A 9 -4.83 -14.41 -5.96
C ILE A 9 -5.20 -15.07 -7.29
N LYS A 10 -4.22 -15.53 -8.08
CA LYS A 10 -4.49 -16.23 -9.35
C LYS A 10 -5.30 -17.51 -9.14
N SER A 11 -5.05 -18.25 -8.07
CA SER A 11 -5.83 -19.45 -7.71
C SER A 11 -7.27 -19.10 -7.34
N ALA A 12 -7.49 -18.03 -6.57
CA ALA A 12 -8.82 -17.54 -6.24
C ALA A 12 -9.58 -17.08 -7.50
N CYS A 13 -8.92 -16.36 -8.42
CA CYS A 13 -9.51 -15.99 -9.70
C CYS A 13 -9.92 -17.23 -10.51
N ARG A 14 -9.12 -18.31 -10.53
CA ARG A 14 -9.50 -19.57 -11.20
C ARG A 14 -10.76 -20.19 -10.62
N VAL A 15 -10.92 -20.17 -9.29
CA VAL A 15 -12.12 -20.68 -8.63
C VAL A 15 -13.36 -19.86 -9.02
N VAL A 16 -13.24 -18.53 -9.04
CA VAL A 16 -14.38 -17.63 -9.34
C VAL A 16 -14.73 -17.59 -10.83
N TYR A 17 -13.73 -17.56 -11.71
CA TYR A 17 -13.93 -17.44 -13.16
C TYR A 17 -14.11 -18.78 -13.86
N GLY A 18 -13.72 -19.90 -13.22
CA GLY A 18 -13.82 -21.25 -13.78
C GLY A 18 -13.09 -21.37 -15.11
N ASN A 19 -13.81 -21.73 -16.18
CA ASN A 19 -13.26 -21.88 -17.53
C ASN A 19 -13.19 -20.57 -18.33
N ARG A 20 -13.56 -19.43 -17.74
CA ARG A 20 -13.48 -18.13 -18.41
C ARG A 20 -12.04 -17.63 -18.46
N GLN A 21 -11.81 -16.63 -19.31
CA GLN A 21 -10.54 -15.93 -19.36
C GLN A 21 -10.23 -15.29 -17.99
N LEU A 22 -9.06 -15.61 -17.45
CA LEU A 22 -8.59 -15.03 -16.20
C LEU A 22 -8.23 -13.56 -16.42
N PRO A 23 -8.52 -12.67 -15.45
CA PRO A 23 -8.10 -11.28 -15.54
C PRO A 23 -6.57 -11.19 -15.50
N GLN A 24 -6.02 -10.21 -16.24
CA GLN A 24 -4.62 -9.83 -16.11
C GLN A 24 -4.39 -9.18 -14.74
N LEU A 25 -3.25 -9.48 -14.11
CA LEU A 25 -2.89 -9.01 -12.78
C LEU A 25 -1.59 -8.21 -12.83
N THR A 26 -1.60 -7.04 -12.20
CA THR A 26 -0.39 -6.26 -11.90
C THR A 26 -0.25 -6.12 -10.39
N PHE A 27 0.92 -6.40 -9.85
CA PHE A 27 1.22 -6.39 -8.41
C PHE A 27 2.30 -5.36 -8.11
N ILE A 28 1.95 -4.36 -7.31
CA ILE A 28 2.82 -3.23 -6.95
C ILE A 28 2.94 -3.16 -5.43
N VAL A 29 4.17 -3.18 -4.94
CA VAL A 29 4.48 -2.98 -3.52
C VAL A 29 4.73 -1.50 -3.26
N VAL A 30 4.07 -0.95 -2.24
CA VAL A 30 4.23 0.46 -1.84
C VAL A 30 4.97 0.53 -0.50
N LYS A 31 6.18 1.10 -0.50
CA LYS A 31 6.97 1.33 0.70
C LYS A 31 7.01 2.83 1.02
N LYS A 32 6.17 3.25 1.96
CA LYS A 32 6.12 4.64 2.45
C LYS A 32 7.22 4.99 3.47
N ARG A 33 7.63 4.01 4.29
CA ARG A 33 8.61 4.21 5.38
C ARG A 33 9.99 3.72 4.93
N HIS A 34 10.85 4.67 4.54
CA HIS A 34 12.25 4.44 4.19
C HIS A 34 13.09 5.70 4.47
N ASN A 35 14.41 5.60 4.26
CA ASN A 35 15.36 6.67 4.59
C ASN A 35 15.67 7.63 3.44
N THR A 36 15.32 7.29 2.19
CA THR A 36 15.49 8.18 1.03
C THR A 36 14.66 9.47 1.12
N ARG A 37 15.28 10.63 0.82
CA ARG A 37 14.65 11.97 0.78
C ARG A 37 15.11 12.71 -0.46
N PHE A 38 14.23 13.52 -1.04
CA PHE A 38 14.54 14.37 -2.19
C PHE A 38 14.36 15.83 -1.86
N PHE A 39 15.26 16.64 -2.39
CA PHE A 39 15.32 18.06 -2.13
C PHE A 39 15.60 18.84 -3.41
N LEU A 40 14.97 20.00 -3.54
CA LEU A 40 15.36 21.02 -4.50
C LEU A 40 16.30 21.99 -3.79
N TYR A 41 17.43 22.32 -4.42
CA TYR A 41 18.38 23.29 -3.93
C TYR A 41 18.45 24.47 -4.91
N ASN A 42 18.20 25.69 -4.42
CA ASN A 42 18.22 26.90 -5.24
C ASN A 42 19.44 27.80 -4.96
N GLY A 43 20.50 27.26 -4.35
CA GLY A 43 21.70 28.01 -3.96
C GLY A 43 21.62 28.68 -2.58
N GLN A 44 20.44 28.86 -2.01
CA GLN A 44 20.25 29.51 -0.70
C GLN A 44 19.44 28.68 0.28
N HIS A 45 18.42 27.98 -0.22
CA HIS A 45 17.49 27.21 0.58
C HIS A 45 17.26 25.82 0.00
N THR A 46 17.08 24.86 0.91
CA THR A 46 16.66 23.50 0.60
C THR A 46 15.15 23.42 0.72
N MET A 47 14.49 23.01 -0.34
CA MET A 47 13.03 22.89 -0.40
C MET A 47 12.61 21.45 -0.71
N ASN A 48 11.39 21.09 -0.33
CA ASN A 48 10.81 19.83 -0.78
C ASN A 48 10.61 19.83 -2.30
N VAL A 49 10.70 18.64 -2.91
CA VAL A 49 10.28 18.44 -4.28
C VAL A 49 8.79 18.72 -4.45
N ARG A 50 8.37 19.07 -5.67
CA ARG A 50 6.96 19.35 -5.95
C ARG A 50 6.13 18.06 -5.87
N ALA A 51 4.86 18.20 -5.50
CA ALA A 51 3.90 17.10 -5.62
C ALA A 51 3.84 16.63 -7.08
N GLY A 52 3.81 15.32 -7.29
CA GLY A 52 3.89 14.70 -8.62
C GLY A 52 5.32 14.44 -9.12
N THR A 53 6.36 14.78 -8.35
CA THR A 53 7.74 14.44 -8.74
C THR A 53 7.93 12.93 -8.73
N VAL A 54 8.36 12.38 -9.86
CA VAL A 54 8.74 10.98 -10.03
C VAL A 54 10.25 10.88 -10.20
N ILE A 55 10.87 9.89 -9.57
CA ILE A 55 12.27 9.50 -9.82
C ILE A 55 12.32 8.00 -10.10
N ASP A 56 12.60 7.66 -11.35
CA ASP A 56 12.72 6.28 -11.83
C ASP A 56 14.12 5.95 -12.42
N GLN A 57 15.07 6.89 -12.33
CA GLN A 57 16.43 6.77 -12.85
C GLN A 57 17.50 6.92 -11.74
N ASP A 58 18.70 6.40 -12.01
CA ASP A 58 19.96 6.47 -11.24
C ASP A 58 19.97 5.84 -9.83
N ILE A 59 18.94 6.08 -9.04
CA ILE A 59 18.84 5.66 -7.64
C ILE A 59 17.87 4.50 -7.42
N THR A 60 17.22 4.07 -8.50
CA THR A 60 16.30 2.93 -8.58
C THR A 60 17.05 1.61 -8.76
N HIS A 61 16.34 0.49 -8.64
CA HIS A 61 16.93 -0.82 -8.81
C HIS A 61 17.43 -0.99 -10.25
N PRO A 62 18.66 -1.50 -10.47
CA PRO A 62 19.28 -1.52 -11.80
C PRO A 62 18.60 -2.46 -12.81
N SER A 63 17.82 -3.44 -12.32
CA SER A 63 17.19 -4.47 -13.17
C SER A 63 15.71 -4.71 -12.92
N GLN A 64 15.15 -4.13 -11.86
CA GLN A 64 13.75 -4.34 -11.49
C GLN A 64 13.02 -3.02 -11.68
N PHE A 65 11.72 -3.08 -11.92
CA PHE A 65 10.96 -1.86 -12.12
C PHE A 65 10.50 -1.28 -10.79
N ASP A 66 11.21 -0.26 -10.32
CA ASP A 66 10.77 0.61 -9.25
C ASP A 66 10.89 2.10 -9.58
N PHE A 67 10.16 2.89 -8.81
CA PHE A 67 10.20 4.34 -8.91
C PHE A 67 9.79 4.96 -7.58
N TYR A 68 10.34 6.13 -7.28
CA TYR A 68 9.86 6.98 -6.23
C TYR A 68 8.82 7.95 -6.76
N LEU A 69 7.72 8.14 -6.02
CA LEU A 69 6.73 9.17 -6.31
C LEU A 69 6.46 10.00 -5.06
N CYS A 70 6.67 11.31 -5.19
CA CYS A 70 6.26 12.29 -4.19
C CYS A 70 4.86 12.82 -4.52
N SER A 71 3.81 12.09 -4.15
CA SER A 71 2.44 12.45 -4.53
C SER A 71 1.87 13.66 -3.78
N GLN A 72 2.26 13.88 -2.52
CA GLN A 72 1.72 14.96 -1.69
C GLN A 72 2.70 16.12 -1.51
N ALA A 73 2.16 17.33 -1.32
CA ALA A 73 2.93 18.47 -0.84
C ALA A 73 3.13 18.35 0.69
N ALA A 74 4.38 18.29 1.15
CA ALA A 74 4.65 18.25 2.59
C ALA A 74 4.29 19.59 3.26
N ARG A 75 3.32 19.55 4.17
CA ARG A 75 2.89 20.75 4.94
C ARG A 75 3.92 21.19 5.98
N MET A 76 4.65 20.23 6.54
CA MET A 76 5.65 20.47 7.57
C MET A 76 6.78 19.43 7.45
N GLY A 77 8.02 19.87 7.68
CA GLY A 77 9.20 19.02 7.59
C GLY A 77 9.50 18.56 6.16
N THR A 78 10.28 17.48 6.06
CA THR A 78 10.72 16.93 4.78
C THR A 78 9.73 15.91 4.24
N SER A 79 9.37 16.05 2.97
CA SER A 79 8.56 15.10 2.23
C SER A 79 9.20 13.70 2.23
N ARG A 80 8.38 12.69 2.47
CA ARG A 80 8.75 11.29 2.32
C ARG A 80 8.08 10.77 1.05
N PRO A 81 8.79 10.70 -0.08
CA PRO A 81 8.27 10.07 -1.28
C PRO A 81 7.97 8.59 -0.95
N ALA A 82 7.02 7.98 -1.63
CA ALA A 82 6.81 6.53 -1.51
C ALA A 82 7.58 5.82 -2.63
N LEU A 83 8.21 4.69 -2.29
CA LEU A 83 8.83 3.79 -3.26
C LEU A 83 7.79 2.78 -3.73
N TYR A 84 7.61 2.69 -5.04
CA TYR A 84 6.73 1.74 -5.71
C TYR A 84 7.58 0.73 -6.43
N HIS A 85 7.31 -0.55 -6.22
CA HIS A 85 8.07 -1.64 -6.81
C HIS A 85 7.12 -2.61 -7.50
N VAL A 86 7.22 -2.70 -8.82
CA VAL A 86 6.34 -3.54 -9.66
C VAL A 86 6.93 -4.93 -9.71
N LEU A 87 6.33 -5.87 -8.97
CA LEU A 87 6.82 -7.24 -8.86
C LEU A 87 6.27 -8.16 -9.97
N HIS A 88 5.08 -7.85 -10.47
CA HIS A 88 4.39 -8.67 -11.46
C HIS A 88 3.51 -7.79 -12.33
N ASP A 89 3.52 -7.99 -13.65
CA ASP A 89 2.67 -7.25 -14.58
C ASP A 89 2.26 -8.11 -15.77
N ASP A 90 1.01 -8.59 -15.77
CA ASP A 90 0.42 -9.31 -16.91
C ASP A 90 -0.24 -8.34 -17.93
N ILE A 91 -0.49 -7.08 -17.56
CA ILE A 91 -1.16 -6.09 -18.41
C ILE A 91 -0.18 -5.52 -19.45
N GLY A 92 1.10 -5.39 -19.07
CA GLY A 92 2.15 -4.85 -19.93
C GLY A 92 2.12 -3.33 -19.97
N PHE A 93 2.02 -2.70 -18.80
CA PHE A 93 2.03 -1.26 -18.67
C PHE A 93 3.38 -0.66 -19.04
N THR A 94 3.34 0.55 -19.59
CA THR A 94 4.53 1.40 -19.68
C THR A 94 4.85 2.03 -18.32
N SER A 95 6.10 2.48 -18.15
CA SER A 95 6.52 3.16 -16.93
C SER A 95 5.62 4.38 -16.62
N ASP A 96 5.41 5.23 -17.63
CA ASP A 96 4.56 6.41 -17.53
C ASP A 96 3.12 6.07 -17.14
N ALA A 97 2.56 4.97 -17.66
CA ALA A 97 1.19 4.57 -17.38
C ALA A 97 1.01 4.16 -15.91
N ILE A 98 1.92 3.36 -15.36
CA ILE A 98 1.87 2.97 -13.94
C ILE A 98 2.11 4.18 -13.04
N GLN A 99 3.07 5.03 -13.37
CA GLN A 99 3.37 6.24 -12.59
C GLN A 99 2.18 7.20 -12.55
N GLN A 100 1.53 7.43 -13.69
CA GLN A 100 0.36 8.29 -13.80
C GLN A 100 -0.85 7.69 -13.06
N LEU A 101 -1.13 6.39 -13.26
CA LEU A 101 -2.20 5.69 -12.56
C LEU A 101 -2.01 5.79 -11.03
N THR A 102 -0.80 5.53 -10.56
CA THR A 102 -0.46 5.61 -9.14
C THR A 102 -0.68 7.01 -8.59
N TYR A 103 -0.28 8.05 -9.34
CA TYR A 103 -0.48 9.43 -8.93
C TYR A 103 -1.96 9.83 -8.90
N TRP A 104 -2.77 9.38 -9.85
CA TRP A 104 -4.21 9.62 -9.86
C TRP A 104 -4.91 8.97 -8.67
N LEU A 105 -4.54 7.73 -8.32
CA LEU A 105 -5.09 7.05 -7.14
C LEU A 105 -4.74 7.76 -5.82
N CYS A 106 -3.70 8.59 -5.78
CA CYS A 106 -3.41 9.44 -4.61
C CYS A 106 -4.37 10.64 -4.48
N HIS A 107 -5.20 10.93 -5.48
CA HIS A 107 -6.20 12.02 -5.45
C HIS A 107 -7.63 11.53 -5.20
N THR A 108 -7.84 10.22 -5.10
CA THR A 108 -9.16 9.62 -4.90
C THR A 108 -9.45 9.31 -3.42
N ASP A 109 -8.70 9.90 -2.50
CA ASP A 109 -8.92 9.75 -1.07
C ASP A 109 -10.09 10.65 -0.63
N MET A 110 -11.13 10.05 -0.05
CA MET A 110 -12.34 10.78 0.32
C MET A 110 -12.24 11.51 1.66
N ARG A 111 -11.21 11.23 2.47
CA ARG A 111 -11.03 11.85 3.79
C ARG A 111 -10.45 13.26 3.69
N CYS A 112 -9.89 13.63 2.55
CA CYS A 112 -9.32 14.96 2.36
C CYS A 112 -9.37 15.45 0.92
N THR A 113 -9.46 16.77 0.73
CA THR A 113 -9.45 17.43 -0.58
C THR A 113 -8.04 17.67 -1.13
N LYS A 114 -7.07 16.81 -0.75
CA LYS A 114 -5.65 16.97 -1.06
C LYS A 114 -5.07 15.62 -1.52
N SER A 115 -4.01 15.68 -2.31
CA SER A 115 -3.26 14.47 -2.65
C SER A 115 -2.60 13.87 -1.42
N VAL A 116 -2.76 12.56 -1.23
CA VAL A 116 -2.15 11.80 -0.12
C VAL A 116 -0.85 11.14 -0.55
N SER A 117 0.04 10.86 0.41
CA SER A 117 1.37 10.25 0.19
C SER A 117 1.39 8.85 -0.46
N ILE A 118 0.29 8.12 -0.43
CA ILE A 118 0.16 6.75 -0.95
C ILE A 118 -1.21 6.59 -1.61
N PRO A 119 -1.42 5.63 -2.51
CA PRO A 119 -2.69 5.50 -3.22
C PRO A 119 -3.84 5.22 -2.24
N ALA A 120 -5.02 5.79 -2.52
CA ALA A 120 -6.23 5.59 -1.74
C ALA A 120 -6.49 4.12 -1.34
N PRO A 121 -6.40 3.11 -2.24
CA PRO A 121 -6.64 1.72 -1.84
C PRO A 121 -5.66 1.21 -0.78
N VAL A 122 -4.39 1.63 -0.84
CA VAL A 122 -3.38 1.24 0.16
C VAL A 122 -3.65 1.94 1.49
N HIS A 123 -4.07 3.20 1.45
CA HIS A 123 -4.44 3.93 2.65
C HIS A 123 -5.68 3.33 3.32
N TYR A 124 -6.71 3.00 2.56
CA TYR A 124 -7.93 2.36 3.07
C TYR A 124 -7.67 0.98 3.66
N ALA A 125 -6.83 0.16 3.04
CA ALA A 125 -6.40 -1.12 3.64
C ALA A 125 -5.73 -0.91 5.01
N HIS A 126 -4.94 0.15 5.16
CA HIS A 126 -4.31 0.48 6.44
C HIS A 126 -5.34 0.94 7.49
N LEU A 127 -6.33 1.74 7.11
CA LEU A 127 -7.42 2.17 8.00
C LEU A 127 -8.29 0.99 8.43
N ALA A 128 -8.66 0.10 7.51
CA ALA A 128 -9.42 -1.10 7.81
C ALA A 128 -8.67 -2.02 8.79
N ALA A 129 -7.37 -2.24 8.57
CA ALA A 129 -6.54 -3.03 9.47
C ALA A 129 -6.41 -2.37 10.87
N TYR A 130 -6.23 -1.05 10.92
CA TYR A 130 -6.16 -0.30 12.17
C TYR A 130 -7.49 -0.37 12.94
N ALA A 131 -8.61 -0.11 12.27
CA ALA A 131 -9.93 -0.15 12.88
C ALA A 131 -10.29 -1.56 13.38
N ALA A 132 -9.98 -2.60 12.61
CA ALA A 132 -10.16 -3.99 13.03
C ALA A 132 -9.32 -4.33 14.28
N ARG A 133 -8.09 -3.80 14.38
CA ARG A 133 -7.25 -3.94 15.57
C ARG A 133 -7.88 -3.25 16.78
N THR A 134 -8.26 -1.98 16.65
CA THR A 134 -8.86 -1.19 17.74
C THR A 134 -10.17 -1.81 18.25
N LEU A 135 -11.02 -2.32 17.36
CA LEU A 135 -12.27 -2.96 17.75
C LEU A 135 -12.05 -4.28 18.49
N LYS A 136 -10.94 -4.97 18.23
CA LYS A 136 -10.62 -6.26 18.88
C LYS A 136 -9.92 -6.08 20.23
N PHE A 137 -8.97 -5.14 20.33
CA PHE A 137 -8.09 -5.00 21.49
C PHE A 137 -8.42 -3.78 22.37
N GLY A 138 -9.32 -2.89 21.94
CA GLY A 138 -9.57 -1.61 22.61
C GLY A 138 -8.49 -0.57 22.29
N GLU A 139 -8.62 0.63 22.86
CA GLU A 139 -7.67 1.74 22.65
C GLU A 139 -6.43 1.67 23.56
N ASP A 140 -6.38 0.73 24.52
CA ASP A 140 -5.38 0.72 25.61
C ASP A 140 -4.07 -0.04 25.30
N ASP A 141 -3.99 -0.78 24.19
CA ASP A 141 -2.82 -1.60 23.81
C ASP A 141 -1.69 -0.83 23.08
N ASP A 142 -1.75 0.51 23.02
CA ASP A 142 -0.69 1.33 22.40
C ASP A 142 0.63 1.35 23.22
N LYS A 143 0.73 0.61 24.34
CA LYS A 143 1.88 0.61 25.25
C LYS A 143 2.80 -0.61 25.21
N GLU A 144 2.52 -1.64 24.44
CA GLU A 144 3.50 -2.72 24.24
C GLU A 144 4.33 -2.47 22.98
N SER A 145 5.57 -2.05 23.23
CA SER A 145 6.69 -2.11 22.28
C SER A 145 6.73 -3.47 21.60
N LEU A 146 6.83 -3.47 20.26
CA LEU A 146 7.00 -4.62 19.38
C LEU A 146 8.38 -5.29 19.56
N ASP A 147 8.72 -5.71 20.78
CA ASP A 147 9.95 -6.41 21.14
C ASP A 147 9.66 -7.77 21.80
N GLU A 148 8.62 -8.48 21.36
CA GLU A 148 8.51 -9.91 21.64
C GLU A 148 8.61 -10.70 20.34
N ASP A 149 9.73 -11.42 20.20
CA ASP A 149 9.95 -12.54 19.28
C ASP A 149 8.86 -13.60 19.52
N THR A 150 7.65 -13.34 19.01
CA THR A 150 6.58 -14.33 18.98
C THR A 150 6.86 -15.21 17.77
N GLU A 151 7.32 -16.44 18.00
CA GLU A 151 7.43 -17.45 16.95
C GLU A 151 6.09 -17.57 16.22
N GLU A 152 6.03 -17.11 14.96
CA GLU A 152 4.84 -17.31 14.13
C GLU A 152 4.65 -18.81 13.91
N PRO A 153 3.53 -19.42 14.33
CA PRO A 153 3.28 -20.83 14.08
C PRO A 153 3.18 -21.09 12.58
N GLU A 154 3.78 -22.19 12.12
CA GLU A 154 3.84 -22.59 10.69
C GLU A 154 2.47 -22.74 10.03
N SER A 155 1.40 -22.88 10.80
CA SER A 155 0.02 -22.87 10.32
C SER A 155 -0.98 -22.49 11.42
N TYR A 156 -1.97 -21.66 11.08
CA TYR A 156 -3.14 -21.43 11.92
C TYR A 156 -4.30 -22.29 11.41
N SER A 157 -5.06 -22.92 12.32
CA SER A 157 -6.33 -23.55 11.93
C SER A 157 -7.37 -22.47 11.58
N LEU A 158 -8.32 -22.80 10.70
CA LEU A 158 -9.40 -21.87 10.34
C LEU A 158 -10.22 -21.43 11.56
N ASP A 159 -10.32 -22.28 12.58
CA ASP A 159 -11.07 -21.98 13.80
C ASP A 159 -10.29 -21.05 14.74
N ASP A 160 -8.97 -21.15 14.76
CA ASP A 160 -8.09 -20.19 15.45
C ASP A 160 -8.13 -18.82 14.77
N ILE A 161 -8.21 -18.79 13.44
CA ILE A 161 -8.35 -17.55 12.68
C ILE A 161 -9.72 -16.93 12.97
N LYS A 162 -10.81 -17.70 12.98
CA LYS A 162 -12.16 -17.19 13.29
C LYS A 162 -12.28 -16.63 14.70
N THR A 163 -11.61 -17.23 15.68
CA THR A 163 -11.58 -16.67 17.05
C THR A 163 -10.67 -15.45 17.15
N LYS A 164 -9.65 -15.33 16.29
CA LYS A 164 -8.72 -14.19 16.27
C LYS A 164 -9.11 -13.05 15.31
N VAL A 165 -10.05 -13.25 14.39
CA VAL A 165 -10.44 -12.24 13.39
C VAL A 165 -11.75 -11.59 13.82
N MET A 166 -11.81 -10.26 13.73
CA MET A 166 -13.04 -9.51 13.95
C MET A 166 -14.09 -9.90 12.91
N THR A 167 -15.28 -10.29 13.36
CA THR A 167 -16.45 -10.48 12.49
C THR A 167 -17.27 -9.20 12.43
N LEU A 168 -17.54 -8.71 11.23
CA LEU A 168 -18.43 -7.57 10.98
C LEU A 168 -19.88 -8.03 10.89
N ASP A 169 -20.81 -7.16 11.27
CA ASP A 169 -22.24 -7.34 10.97
C ASP A 169 -22.44 -7.37 9.45
N GLU A 170 -23.32 -8.24 8.96
CA GLU A 170 -23.63 -8.41 7.53
C GLU A 170 -23.99 -7.09 6.85
N LYS A 171 -24.61 -6.15 7.58
CA LYS A 171 -24.99 -4.83 7.05
C LYS A 171 -23.80 -3.93 6.75
N LEU A 172 -22.65 -4.17 7.36
CA LEU A 172 -21.45 -3.35 7.24
C LEU A 172 -20.42 -3.93 6.27
N VAL A 173 -20.66 -5.12 5.70
CA VAL A 173 -19.67 -5.82 4.86
C VAL A 173 -19.36 -5.06 3.58
N ASP A 174 -20.38 -4.45 2.97
CA ASP A 174 -20.24 -3.69 1.71
C ASP A 174 -20.02 -2.18 1.93
N ASP A 175 -20.02 -1.73 3.19
CA ASP A 175 -19.83 -0.33 3.57
C ASP A 175 -18.37 -0.05 3.95
N MET A 176 -17.93 1.19 3.74
CA MET A 176 -16.60 1.64 4.15
C MET A 176 -16.58 2.12 5.61
N TRP A 177 -16.96 1.23 6.53
CA TRP A 177 -17.07 1.49 7.98
C TRP A 177 -15.77 1.95 8.66
N PHE A 178 -14.63 1.78 8.00
CA PHE A 178 -13.29 2.08 8.51
C PHE A 178 -12.78 3.50 8.19
N LEU A 179 -13.58 4.32 7.50
CA LEU A 179 -13.18 5.66 7.07
C LEU A 179 -13.32 6.73 8.15
#